data_AF-A0A174IWC0-F1
#
_entry.id   AF-A0A174IWC0-F1
#
_cell.length_a   1.000
_cell.length_b   1.000
_cell.length_c   1.000
_cell.angle_alpha   90.00
_cell.angle_beta   90.00
_cell.angle_gamma   90.00
#
_symmetry.space_group_name_H-M   'P 1'
#
loop_
_entity.id
_entity.type
_entity.pdbx_description
1 polymer ?
#
loop_
_entity_poly.entity_id
_entity_poly.type
_entity_poly.pdbx_seq_one_letter_code
_entity_poly.pdbx_strand_id
1 'polypeptide(L)'
;MKRRYERPSAYIEEFTPNEYVAACGDSGTVYMFRCDAGGGYSGTVWLETNGEPGLQKKGRWEGWGKYHPGDEKLGGYHACGTTHEANSTDKFLDGYYIMKGSDRPQNVIVWRGPKGDNTHCTTNLNMKEWATAKS
;
A
#
# COMPACT_ATOMS: atom_id res chain seq x y z
N MET A 1 -10.08 51.33 25.39
CA MET A 1 -10.57 50.20 24.56
C MET A 1 -9.82 48.93 24.92
N LYS A 2 -10.51 47.88 25.37
CA LYS A 2 -9.89 46.57 25.64
C LYS A 2 -9.81 45.78 24.33
N ARG A 3 -8.61 45.39 23.90
CA ARG A 3 -8.42 44.50 22.75
C ARG A 3 -8.93 43.10 23.16
N ARG A 4 -9.94 42.58 22.45
CA ARG A 4 -10.34 41.17 22.58
C ARG A 4 -9.24 40.32 21.93
N TYR A 5 -8.77 39.30 22.65
CA TYR A 5 -7.91 38.29 22.07
C TYR A 5 -8.76 37.33 21.25
N GLU A 6 -8.56 37.30 19.93
CA GLU A 6 -9.07 36.27 19.06
C GLU A 6 -7.98 35.22 18.85
N ARG A 7 -8.34 33.98 19.13
CA ARG A 7 -7.44 32.82 19.01
C ARG A 7 -7.23 32.56 17.51
N PRO A 8 -6.00 32.52 16.99
CA PRO A 8 -5.78 32.13 15.62
C PRO A 8 -6.15 30.66 15.44
N SER A 9 -7.09 30.38 14.54
CA SER A 9 -7.37 29.02 14.06
C SER A 9 -6.31 28.67 13.02
N ALA A 10 -5.29 27.91 13.43
CA ALA A 10 -4.36 27.30 12.48
C ALA A 10 -5.06 26.10 11.83
N TYR A 11 -5.27 26.16 10.51
CA TYR A 11 -5.55 24.97 9.73
C TYR A 11 -4.24 24.18 9.67
N ILE A 12 -4.18 23.11 10.46
CA ILE A 12 -3.12 22.11 10.34
C ILE A 12 -3.58 21.24 9.17
N GLU A 13 -2.98 21.40 8.00
CA GLU A 13 -3.05 20.36 6.97
C GLU A 13 -2.53 19.08 7.61
N GLU A 14 -3.29 18.01 7.46
CA GLU A 14 -2.92 16.69 7.96
C GLU A 14 -1.61 16.33 7.28
N PHE A 15 -0.51 16.47 8.02
CA PHE A 15 0.77 15.93 7.59
C PHE A 15 0.55 14.43 7.63
N THR A 16 0.31 13.81 6.48
CA THR A 16 0.33 12.37 6.32
C THR A 16 1.77 11.99 6.00
N PRO A 17 2.63 11.69 7.00
CA PRO A 17 3.85 10.99 6.68
C PRO A 17 3.41 9.62 6.13
N ASN A 18 3.55 9.43 4.81
CA ASN A 18 3.54 8.10 4.19
C ASN A 18 4.87 7.37 4.43
N GLU A 19 5.70 7.88 5.35
CA GLU A 19 6.97 7.29 5.70
C GLU A 19 6.73 6.28 6.83
N TYR A 20 6.34 5.05 6.46
CA TYR A 20 6.55 3.91 7.34
C TYR A 20 8.06 3.68 7.45
N VAL A 21 8.68 4.40 8.37
CA VAL A 21 9.97 4.00 8.92
C VAL A 21 9.66 2.71 9.68
N ALA A 22 10.09 1.58 9.15
CA ALA A 22 10.22 0.35 9.92
C ALA A 22 11.26 0.60 11.02
N ALA A 23 10.84 1.29 12.09
CA ALA A 23 11.60 1.40 13.30
C ALA A 23 11.70 -0.04 13.83
N CYS A 24 12.88 -0.64 13.69
CA CYS A 24 13.28 -1.78 14.49
C CYS A 24 12.99 -1.43 15.95
N GLY A 25 11.91 -1.97 16.53
CA GLY A 25 11.40 -1.39 17.78
C GLY A 25 10.49 -2.27 18.64
N ASP A 26 9.54 -3.03 18.09
CA ASP A 26 8.71 -3.92 18.89
C ASP A 26 8.51 -5.26 18.17
N SER A 27 9.35 -6.24 18.50
CA SER A 27 9.06 -7.65 18.22
C SER A 27 7.80 -8.02 19.02
N GLY A 28 6.64 -8.06 18.38
CA GLY A 28 5.42 -8.46 19.10
C GLY A 28 4.09 -8.16 18.44
N THR A 29 4.01 -7.30 17.44
CA THR A 29 2.73 -6.99 16.81
C THR A 29 2.52 -7.86 15.57
N VAL A 30 1.39 -8.56 15.55
CA VAL A 30 0.89 -9.31 14.39
C VAL A 30 -0.29 -8.53 13.81
N TYR A 31 -0.16 -8.13 12.56
CA TYR A 31 -1.23 -7.49 11.81
C TYR A 31 -2.18 -8.54 11.22
N MET A 32 -3.47 -8.32 11.41
CA MET A 32 -4.55 -9.10 10.83
C MET A 32 -5.18 -8.30 9.69
N PHE A 33 -4.95 -8.74 8.46
CA PHE A 33 -5.56 -8.10 7.29
C PHE A 33 -6.29 -9.13 6.43
N ARG A 34 -7.37 -8.71 5.79
CA ARG A 34 -8.13 -9.57 4.87
C ARG A 34 -7.53 -9.49 3.47
N CYS A 35 -7.20 -10.66 2.91
CA CYS A 35 -6.81 -10.78 1.50
C CYS A 35 -8.08 -10.77 0.63
N ASP A 36 -8.50 -9.58 0.19
CA ASP A 36 -9.79 -9.32 -0.45
C ASP A 36 -9.71 -8.52 -1.76
N ALA A 37 -8.51 -8.14 -2.19
CA ALA A 37 -8.33 -7.37 -3.43
C ALA A 37 -8.97 -8.06 -4.64
N GLY A 38 -9.71 -7.27 -5.42
CA GLY A 38 -10.44 -7.79 -6.57
C GLY A 38 -11.67 -8.63 -6.25
N GLY A 39 -12.09 -8.77 -4.99
CA GLY A 39 -13.35 -9.42 -4.61
C GLY A 39 -13.48 -10.88 -5.07
N GLY A 40 -12.36 -11.59 -5.24
CA GLY A 40 -12.32 -12.98 -5.71
C GLY A 40 -12.15 -13.14 -7.23
N TYR A 41 -12.20 -12.06 -8.01
CA TYR A 41 -11.87 -12.12 -9.43
C TYR A 41 -10.35 -12.28 -9.64
N SER A 42 -9.99 -12.94 -10.73
CA SER A 42 -8.59 -13.05 -11.14
C SER A 42 -8.11 -11.79 -11.85
N GLY A 43 -6.85 -11.45 -11.62
CA GLY A 43 -6.23 -10.26 -12.18
C GLY A 43 -4.71 -10.34 -12.17
N THR A 44 -4.07 -9.18 -12.21
CA THR A 44 -2.62 -9.02 -12.14
C THR A 44 -2.29 -7.98 -11.08
N VAL A 45 -1.24 -8.24 -10.30
CA VAL A 45 -0.73 -7.31 -9.30
C VAL A 45 0.56 -6.66 -9.80
N TRP A 46 0.70 -5.38 -9.50
CA TRP A 46 1.86 -4.55 -9.75
C TRP A 46 2.29 -3.88 -8.44
N LEU A 47 3.59 -3.71 -8.21
CA LEU A 47 4.13 -2.95 -7.09
C LEU A 47 4.45 -1.53 -7.54
N GLU A 48 4.09 -0.55 -6.71
CA GLU A 48 4.50 0.84 -6.84
C GLU A 48 6.00 0.94 -6.48
N THR A 49 6.87 0.94 -7.49
CA THR A 49 8.34 0.89 -7.28
C THR A 49 9.07 2.10 -7.83
N ASN A 50 8.39 2.96 -8.59
CA ASN A 50 9.02 4.10 -9.25
C ASN A 50 8.75 5.44 -8.51
N GLY A 51 7.83 5.45 -7.54
CA GLY A 51 7.51 6.61 -6.72
C GLY A 51 6.58 7.60 -7.41
N GLU A 52 5.90 7.19 -8.49
CA GLU A 52 4.98 8.03 -9.25
C GLU A 52 3.54 7.56 -9.04
N PRO A 53 2.65 8.38 -8.42
CA PRO A 53 1.30 7.95 -8.15
C PRO A 53 0.51 7.48 -9.37
N GLY A 54 -0.16 6.34 -9.23
CA GLY A 54 -0.94 5.68 -10.28
C GLY A 54 -0.18 4.52 -10.91
N LEU A 55 -0.88 3.63 -11.62
CA LEU A 55 -0.22 2.49 -12.26
C LEU A 55 0.46 2.91 -13.57
N GLN A 56 1.80 2.83 -13.66
CA GLN A 56 2.55 2.96 -14.92
C GLN A 56 3.09 1.61 -15.38
N LYS A 57 2.31 0.89 -16.20
CA LYS A 57 2.68 -0.44 -16.75
C LYS A 57 3.95 -0.45 -17.62
N LYS A 58 4.44 0.71 -18.07
CA LYS A 58 5.61 0.87 -18.94
C LYS A 58 6.41 2.07 -18.47
N GLY A 59 7.73 1.95 -18.53
CA GLY A 59 8.60 3.11 -18.31
C GLY A 59 8.53 4.09 -19.48
N ARG A 60 9.03 5.30 -19.23
CA ARG A 60 9.04 6.39 -20.19
C ARG A 60 10.37 7.13 -20.16
N TRP A 61 10.72 7.70 -21.30
CA TRP A 61 11.86 8.61 -21.41
C TRP A 61 11.40 10.05 -21.19
N GLU A 62 12.17 10.79 -20.40
CA GLU A 62 11.99 12.24 -20.27
C GLU A 62 12.83 12.94 -21.36
N GLY A 63 12.22 13.16 -22.53
CA GLY A 63 12.89 13.71 -23.70
C GLY A 63 14.05 12.82 -24.19
N TRP A 64 15.21 13.43 -24.42
CA TRP A 64 16.48 12.74 -24.73
C TRP A 64 17.30 12.41 -23.45
N GLY A 65 16.69 12.53 -22.27
CA GLY A 65 17.34 12.49 -20.96
C GLY A 65 17.12 11.19 -20.19
N LYS A 66 16.73 11.30 -18.91
CA LYS A 66 16.60 10.19 -17.94
C LYS A 66 15.46 9.23 -18.32
N TYR A 67 15.68 7.93 -18.11
CA TYR A 67 14.62 6.91 -18.16
C TYR A 67 13.96 6.76 -16.79
N HIS A 68 12.63 6.81 -16.77
CA HIS A 68 11.80 6.52 -15.60
C HIS A 68 11.18 5.13 -15.79
N PRO A 69 11.53 4.13 -14.96
CA PRO A 69 10.95 2.80 -15.06
C PRO A 69 9.45 2.82 -14.73
N GLY A 70 8.72 1.86 -15.29
CA GLY A 70 7.34 1.59 -14.87
C GLY A 70 7.32 0.72 -13.62
N ASP A 71 6.12 0.48 -13.12
CA ASP A 71 5.87 -0.39 -11.98
C ASP A 71 6.28 -1.84 -12.21
N GLU A 72 6.62 -2.53 -11.12
CA GLU A 72 7.03 -3.92 -11.19
C GLU A 72 5.81 -4.85 -11.24
N LYS A 73 5.72 -5.68 -12.28
CA LYS A 73 4.66 -6.68 -12.41
C LYS A 73 5.00 -7.93 -11.59
N LEU A 74 4.18 -8.24 -10.59
CA LEU A 74 4.30 -9.50 -9.83
C LEU A 74 3.70 -10.71 -10.55
N GLY A 75 2.66 -10.49 -11.35
CA GLY A 75 2.01 -11.55 -12.15
C GLY A 75 0.56 -11.79 -11.77
N GLY A 76 0.07 -12.98 -12.13
CA GLY A 76 -1.33 -13.37 -11.92
C GLY A 76 -1.68 -13.48 -10.44
N TYR A 77 -2.86 -12.99 -10.08
CA TYR A 77 -3.32 -12.93 -8.69
C TYR A 77 -4.81 -13.23 -8.59
N HIS A 78 -5.21 -13.83 -7.48
CA HIS A 78 -6.58 -13.92 -7.00
C HIS A 78 -6.56 -13.82 -5.47
N ALA A 79 -7.58 -13.20 -4.90
CA ALA A 79 -7.70 -13.12 -3.45
C ALA A 79 -7.88 -14.50 -2.81
N CYS A 80 -7.27 -14.71 -1.65
CA CYS A 80 -7.49 -15.90 -0.83
C CYS A 80 -8.89 -15.90 -0.19
N GLY A 81 -9.44 -14.71 0.06
CA GLY A 81 -10.73 -14.54 0.76
C GLY A 81 -10.64 -14.70 2.28
N THR A 82 -9.45 -14.95 2.82
CA THR A 82 -9.15 -15.19 4.23
C THR A 82 -8.42 -14.02 4.88
N THR A 83 -8.42 -13.98 6.20
CA THR A 83 -7.55 -13.09 7.00
C THR A 83 -6.18 -13.73 7.16
N HIS A 84 -5.12 -12.95 6.99
CA HIS A 84 -3.74 -13.36 7.23
C HIS A 84 -3.17 -12.68 8.47
N GLU A 85 -2.31 -13.43 9.16
CA GLU A 85 -1.41 -12.95 10.20
C GLU A 85 -0.08 -12.59 9.55
N ALA A 86 0.30 -11.33 9.62
CA ALA A 86 1.59 -10.85 9.13
C ALA A 86 2.38 -10.19 10.25
N ASN A 87 3.67 -10.48 10.31
CA ASN A 87 4.51 -9.89 11.33
C ASN A 87 4.67 -8.39 11.05
N SER A 88 4.71 -7.55 12.08
CA SER A 88 5.01 -6.12 11.94
C SER A 88 6.39 -5.84 11.32
N THR A 89 7.32 -6.81 11.38
CA THR A 89 8.61 -6.73 10.69
C THR A 89 8.54 -7.11 9.21
N ASP A 90 7.41 -7.63 8.73
CA ASP A 90 7.25 -7.96 7.32
C ASP A 90 7.17 -6.69 6.47
N LYS A 91 7.51 -6.85 5.18
CA LYS A 91 7.36 -5.77 4.21
C LYS A 91 5.92 -5.72 3.70
N PHE A 92 5.30 -4.56 3.86
CA PHE A 92 4.04 -4.18 3.24
C PHE A 92 4.36 -3.15 2.17
N LEU A 93 3.94 -3.41 0.94
CA LEU A 93 4.28 -2.60 -0.24
C LEU A 93 3.03 -2.02 -0.85
N ASP A 94 3.09 -0.77 -1.29
CA ASP A 94 2.02 -0.21 -2.10
C ASP A 94 1.98 -0.86 -3.48
N GLY A 95 0.78 -1.02 -4.02
CA GLY A 95 0.62 -1.63 -5.33
C GLY A 95 -0.77 -1.48 -5.92
N TYR A 96 -0.93 -2.11 -7.07
CA TYR A 96 -2.13 -2.02 -7.89
C TYR A 96 -2.60 -3.41 -8.31
N TYR A 97 -3.85 -3.73 -8.01
CA TYR A 97 -4.56 -4.85 -8.59
C TYR A 97 -5.31 -4.41 -9.85
N ILE A 98 -5.17 -5.15 -10.94
CA ILE A 98 -5.98 -4.96 -12.15
C ILE A 98 -6.75 -6.24 -12.46
N MET A 99 -8.08 -6.15 -12.50
CA MET A 99 -8.92 -7.30 -12.87
C MET A 99 -8.63 -7.71 -14.31
N LYS A 100 -8.61 -9.01 -14.60
CA LYS A 100 -8.44 -9.51 -15.95
C LYS A 100 -9.53 -8.95 -16.87
N GLY A 101 -9.13 -8.31 -17.97
CA GLY A 101 -10.05 -7.65 -18.90
C GLY A 101 -10.51 -6.25 -18.49
N SER A 102 -9.93 -5.68 -17.43
CA SER A 102 -10.14 -4.30 -17.01
C SER A 102 -8.85 -3.49 -17.12
N ASP A 103 -8.99 -2.18 -17.36
CA ASP A 103 -7.90 -1.20 -17.28
C ASP A 103 -8.00 -0.30 -16.04
N ARG A 104 -8.94 -0.58 -15.14
CA ARG A 104 -9.11 0.18 -13.89
C ARG A 104 -8.25 -0.42 -12.78
N PRO A 105 -7.16 0.25 -12.36
CA PRO A 105 -6.38 -0.20 -11.22
C PRO A 105 -7.16 0.02 -9.93
N GLN A 106 -6.99 -0.90 -8.99
CA GLN A 106 -7.40 -0.78 -7.60
C GLN A 106 -6.14 -0.70 -6.74
N ASN A 107 -6.02 0.34 -5.92
CA ASN A 107 -4.93 0.47 -4.97
C ASN A 107 -5.05 -0.63 -3.91
N VAL A 108 -3.93 -1.23 -3.56
CA VAL A 108 -3.85 -2.31 -2.59
C VAL A 108 -2.56 -2.19 -1.78
N ILE A 109 -2.57 -2.73 -0.56
CA ILE A 109 -1.34 -3.08 0.14
C ILE A 109 -1.02 -4.53 -0.20
N VAL A 110 0.20 -4.77 -0.65
CA VAL A 110 0.76 -6.08 -1.02
C VAL A 110 1.64 -6.59 0.11
N TRP A 111 1.32 -7.78 0.60
CA TRP A 111 2.16 -8.56 1.50
C TRP A 111 2.67 -9.80 0.77
N ARG A 112 3.97 -10.06 0.88
CA ARG A 112 4.65 -11.13 0.14
C ARG A 112 4.72 -12.48 0.88
N GLY A 113 4.01 -12.58 2.00
CA GLY A 113 4.09 -13.73 2.90
C GLY A 113 5.41 -13.79 3.68
N PRO A 114 5.53 -14.71 4.66
CA PRO A 114 6.71 -14.81 5.52
C PRO A 114 8.01 -15.15 4.78
N LYS A 115 7.88 -15.79 3.59
CA LYS A 115 9.02 -16.16 2.73
C LYS A 115 9.28 -15.17 1.60
N GLY A 116 8.42 -14.17 1.42
CA GLY A 116 8.55 -13.17 0.34
C GLY A 116 8.16 -13.68 -1.06
N ASP A 117 7.68 -14.90 -1.19
CA ASP A 117 7.44 -15.59 -2.47
C ASP A 117 5.96 -15.72 -2.86
N ASN A 118 5.01 -15.27 -2.02
CA ASN A 118 3.57 -15.41 -2.27
C ASN A 118 2.85 -14.05 -2.22
N THR A 119 1.87 -13.80 -3.07
CA THR A 119 1.20 -12.48 -3.13
C THR A 119 -0.14 -12.51 -2.42
N HIS A 120 -0.30 -11.65 -1.41
CA HIS A 120 -1.58 -11.38 -0.75
C HIS A 120 -1.84 -9.88 -0.80
N CYS A 121 -3.06 -9.47 -1.16
CA CYS A 121 -3.39 -8.06 -1.31
C CYS A 121 -4.66 -7.70 -0.53
N THR A 122 -4.64 -6.56 0.15
CA THR A 122 -5.81 -6.00 0.81
C THR A 122 -6.17 -4.64 0.26
N THR A 123 -7.47 -4.34 0.26
CA THR A 123 -8.01 -3.04 -0.13
C THR A 123 -8.10 -2.05 1.02
N ASN A 124 -7.92 -2.51 2.26
CA ASN A 124 -7.80 -1.61 3.40
C ASN A 124 -6.39 -1.02 3.45
N LEU A 125 -6.24 0.18 2.87
CA LEU A 125 -4.96 0.90 2.79
C LEU A 125 -4.54 1.52 4.13
N ASN A 126 -5.46 1.64 5.09
CA ASN A 126 -5.14 2.21 6.39
C ASN A 126 -4.73 1.10 7.36
N MET A 127 -3.43 0.80 7.43
CA MET A 127 -2.90 -0.23 8.33
C MET A 127 -3.24 -0.01 9.81
N LYS A 128 -3.55 1.23 10.22
CA LYS A 128 -3.98 1.54 11.60
C LYS A 128 -5.35 0.98 11.95
N GLU A 129 -6.17 0.69 10.95
CA GLU A 129 -7.48 0.06 11.11
C GLU A 129 -7.40 -1.46 11.13
N TRP A 130 -6.22 -2.03 10.84
CA TRP A 130 -6.04 -3.47 10.88
C TRP A 130 -6.06 -3.95 12.32
N ALA A 131 -6.74 -5.06 12.57
CA ALA A 131 -6.72 -5.66 13.89
C ALA A 131 -5.29 -6.14 14.20
N THR A 132 -4.86 -5.99 15.45
CA THR A 132 -3.52 -6.42 15.88
C THR A 132 -3.62 -7.40 17.04
N ALA A 133 -2.83 -8.47 16.98
CA ALA A 133 -2.58 -9.32 18.14
C ALA A 133 -1.18 -9.05 18.69
N LYS A 134 -1.01 -9.28 20.00
CA LYS A 134 0.32 -9.44 20.59
C LYS A 134 0.76 -10.88 20.34
N SER A 135 1.95 -11.08 19.77
CA SER A 135 2.59 -12.40 19.62
C SER A 135 3.14 -12.92 20.92
#